data_AF-A0A1V5D381-F1
#
_entry.id   AF-A0A1V5D381-F1
#
_cell.length_a   1.000
_cell.length_b   1.000
_cell.length_c   1.000
_cell.angle_alpha   90.00
_cell.angle_beta   90.00
_cell.angle_gamma   90.00
#
_symmetry.space_group_name_H-M   'P 1'
#
loop_
_entity.id
_entity.type
_entity.pdbx_description
1 polymer ?
#
loop_
_entity_poly.entity_id
_entity_poly.type
_entity_poly.pdbx_seq_one_letter_code
_entity_poly.pdbx_strand_id
1 'polypeptide(L)'
;MVKDYSLYLRVGDRVYHKYFKRWGLGIVVEERRSELPGGFCYVRINFQDGKLRVFDNNFKSGSCCYYAGIEKIDDRRYKIERREERQTRDVRPLRKALLKGKE
;
A
#
# COMPACT_ATOMS: atom_id res chain seq x y z
N MET A 1 19.40 -10.58 3.42
CA MET A 1 18.71 -10.03 4.62
C MET A 1 17.91 -8.82 4.18
N VAL A 2 16.59 -8.94 4.10
CA VAL A 2 15.70 -7.78 3.96
C VAL A 2 15.84 -6.98 5.25
N LYS A 3 16.30 -5.73 5.19
CA LYS A 3 16.47 -4.90 6.39
C LYS A 3 15.12 -4.74 7.09
N ASP A 4 15.06 -5.06 8.39
CA ASP A 4 13.85 -5.01 9.23
C ASP A 4 13.07 -3.68 9.12
N TYR A 5 13.76 -2.57 8.84
CA TYR A 5 13.17 -1.24 8.60
C TYR A 5 12.20 -1.16 7.42
N SER A 6 12.29 -2.09 6.45
CA SER A 6 11.38 -2.12 5.30
C SER A 6 10.01 -2.72 5.63
N LEU A 7 9.93 -3.51 6.71
CA LEU A 7 8.71 -4.20 7.14
C LEU A 7 7.91 -3.38 8.15
N TYR A 8 8.56 -2.43 8.83
CA TYR A 8 7.89 -1.51 9.74
C TYR A 8 7.04 -0.50 8.97
N LEU A 9 5.76 -0.42 9.34
CA LEU A 9 4.79 0.46 8.67
C LEU A 9 4.74 1.83 9.34
N ARG A 10 4.65 2.88 8.52
CA ARG A 10 4.50 4.29 8.95
C ARG A 10 3.29 4.93 8.30
N VAL A 11 2.82 6.03 8.89
CA VAL A 11 1.73 6.82 8.30
C VAL A 11 2.05 7.21 6.85
N GLY A 12 1.10 6.99 5.95
CA GLY A 12 1.23 7.23 4.51
C GLY A 12 1.70 6.03 3.69
N ASP A 13 2.20 4.97 4.34
CA ASP A 13 2.58 3.75 3.65
C ASP A 13 1.36 3.10 3.01
N ARG A 14 1.55 2.63 1.77
CA ARG A 14 0.56 1.86 1.02
C ARG A 14 0.83 0.39 1.25
N VAL A 15 -0.23 -0.36 1.47
CA VAL A 15 -0.13 -1.79 1.77
C VAL A 15 -1.21 -2.57 1.04
N TYR A 16 -1.09 -3.89 1.03
CA TYR A 16 -2.17 -4.79 0.70
C TYR A 16 -2.13 -6.01 1.62
N HIS A 17 -3.24 -6.73 1.71
CA HIS A 17 -3.30 -7.97 2.47
C HIS A 17 -3.17 -9.18 1.54
N LYS A 18 -2.19 -10.04 1.77
CA LYS A 18 -1.88 -11.21 0.93
C LYS A 18 -3.06 -12.19 0.82
N TYR A 19 -3.66 -12.53 1.97
CA TYR A 19 -4.76 -13.51 2.05
C TYR A 19 -6.14 -12.87 1.80
N PHE A 20 -6.38 -11.64 2.27
CA PHE A 20 -7.66 -10.94 2.12
C PHE A 20 -7.64 -9.92 0.97
N LYS A 21 -7.41 -10.40 -0.25
CA LYS A 21 -7.35 -9.55 -1.46
C LYS A 21 -8.60 -8.67 -1.66
N ARG A 22 -9.76 -9.12 -1.17
CA ARG A 22 -11.03 -8.38 -1.25
C ARG A 22 -11.03 -7.05 -0.48
N TRP A 23 -10.10 -6.84 0.46
CA TRP A 23 -9.97 -5.56 1.17
C TRP A 23 -9.38 -4.47 0.27
N GLY A 24 -8.73 -4.86 -0.83
CA GLY A 24 -8.04 -3.96 -1.74
C GLY A 24 -6.79 -3.33 -1.12
N LEU A 25 -6.41 -2.17 -1.65
CA LEU A 25 -5.26 -1.40 -1.15
C LEU A 25 -5.59 -0.74 0.18
N GLY A 26 -4.59 -0.70 1.06
CA GLY A 26 -4.65 0.00 2.34
C GLY A 26 -3.71 1.19 2.37
N ILE A 27 -4.08 2.22 3.12
CA ILE A 27 -3.18 3.32 3.51
C ILE A 27 -3.09 3.33 5.02
N VAL A 28 -1.86 3.38 5.55
CA VAL A 28 -1.62 3.56 6.98
C VAL A 28 -1.99 4.98 7.36
N VAL A 29 -2.97 5.13 8.23
CA VAL A 29 -3.51 6.44 8.67
C VAL A 29 -3.07 6.83 10.07
N GLU A 30 -2.65 5.86 10.89
CA GLU A 30 -2.18 6.10 12.25
C GLU A 30 -1.05 5.12 12.57
N GLU A 31 -0.01 5.61 13.25
CA GLU A 31 1.09 4.83 13.82
C GLU A 31 1.22 5.22 15.30
N ARG A 32 1.25 4.24 16.19
CA ARG A 32 1.44 4.44 17.62
C ARG A 32 2.54 3.53 18.13
N ARG A 33 3.49 4.10 18.84
CA ARG A 33 4.60 3.39 19.48
C ARG A 33 4.87 3.96 20.85
N SER A 34 4.97 3.08 21.85
CA SER A 34 5.47 3.40 23.18
C SER A 34 6.95 3.03 23.29
N GLU A 35 7.69 3.80 24.06
CA GLU A 35 9.09 3.54 24.40
C GLU A 35 9.24 2.67 25.67
N LEU A 36 8.14 2.51 26.42
CA LEU A 36 8.14 1.70 27.63
C LEU A 36 8.17 0.20 27.31
N PRO A 37 8.87 -0.62 28.11
CA PRO A 37 8.80 -2.07 28.03
C PRO A 37 7.34 -2.56 28.12
N GLY A 38 6.91 -3.37 27.15
CA GLY A 38 5.52 -3.87 27.08
C GLY A 38 4.50 -2.85 26.58
N GLY A 39 4.93 -1.67 26.15
CA GLY A 39 4.04 -0.65 25.60
C GLY A 39 3.49 -1.00 24.20
N PHE A 40 2.49 -0.21 23.77
CA PHE A 40 1.80 -0.44 22.51
C PHE A 40 2.67 -0.15 21.28
N CYS A 41 2.52 -0.97 20.24
CA CYS A 41 3.11 -0.74 18.92
C CYS A 41 2.10 -1.20 17.85
N TYR A 42 1.35 -0.29 17.27
CA TYR A 42 0.32 -0.63 16.30
C TYR A 42 0.17 0.40 15.19
N VAL A 43 -0.45 -0.03 14.09
CA VAL A 43 -0.87 0.83 13.00
C VAL A 43 -2.35 0.67 12.72
N ARG A 44 -3.00 1.73 12.25
CA ARG A 44 -4.34 1.67 11.67
C ARG A 44 -4.27 1.85 10.18
N ILE A 45 -4.95 0.95 9.48
CA ILE A 45 -4.93 0.88 8.02
C ILE A 45 -6.35 1.07 7.52
N ASN A 46 -6.53 2.06 6.66
CA ASN A 46 -7.78 2.28 5.94
C ASN A 46 -7.72 1.54 4.61
N PHE A 47 -8.56 0.50 4.47
CA PHE A 47 -8.63 -0.31 3.26
C PHE A 47 -9.68 0.22 2.28
N GLN A 48 -9.53 -0.10 0.99
CA GLN A 48 -10.46 0.27 -0.07
C GLN A 48 -11.86 -0.31 0.11
N ASP A 49 -12.02 -1.35 0.92
CA ASP A 49 -13.34 -1.85 1.35
C ASP A 49 -14.06 -0.93 2.35
N GLY A 50 -13.46 0.22 2.69
CA GLY A 50 -14.02 1.24 3.58
C GLY A 50 -13.84 0.94 5.06
N LYS A 51 -13.16 -0.15 5.42
CA LYS A 51 -12.98 -0.56 6.83
C LYS A 51 -11.58 -0.22 7.34
N LEU A 52 -11.56 0.44 8.49
CA LEU A 52 -10.36 0.65 9.30
C LEU A 52 -10.04 -0.61 10.11
N ARG A 53 -8.79 -1.05 10.06
CA ARG A 53 -8.31 -2.21 10.81
C ARG A 53 -7.02 -1.87 11.55
N VAL A 54 -6.84 -2.44 12.74
CA VAL A 54 -5.67 -2.24 13.58
C VAL A 54 -4.78 -3.47 13.52
N PHE A 55 -3.47 -3.27 13.37
CA PHE A 55 -2.49 -4.34 13.39
C PHE A 55 -1.33 -4.00 14.31
N ASP A 56 -0.77 -5.02 14.94
CA ASP A 56 0.48 -4.93 15.68
C ASP A 56 1.63 -4.60 14.72
N ASN A 57 2.43 -3.60 15.01
CA ASN A 57 3.56 -3.17 14.18
C ASN A 57 4.92 -3.55 14.81
N ASN A 58 4.91 -4.40 15.85
CA ASN A 58 6.10 -4.89 16.50
C ASN A 58 6.61 -6.17 15.83
N PHE A 59 7.74 -6.09 15.10
CA PHE A 59 8.34 -7.25 14.44
C PHE A 59 8.77 -8.38 15.40
N LYS A 60 8.97 -8.07 16.69
CA LYS A 60 9.27 -9.08 17.71
C LYS A 60 8.03 -9.84 18.18
N SER A 61 6.84 -9.36 17.82
CA SER A 61 5.57 -9.97 18.19
C SER A 61 5.16 -11.03 17.18
N GLY A 62 4.66 -12.17 17.67
CA GLY A 62 4.11 -13.24 16.82
C GLY A 62 2.88 -12.80 16.01
N SER A 63 2.18 -11.74 16.45
CA SER A 63 1.02 -11.14 15.78
C SER A 63 1.35 -9.94 14.90
N CYS A 64 2.63 -9.66 14.63
CA CYS A 64 3.04 -8.55 13.77
C CYS A 64 2.28 -8.54 12.44
N CYS A 65 1.92 -7.36 11.95
CA CYS A 65 1.20 -7.11 10.71
C CYS A 65 1.83 -7.83 9.52
N TYR A 66 3.16 -7.90 9.48
CA TYR A 66 3.91 -8.61 8.45
C TYR A 66 3.57 -10.12 8.45
N TYR A 67 3.61 -10.77 9.62
CA TYR A 67 3.27 -12.18 9.75
C TYR A 67 1.78 -12.44 9.54
N ALA A 68 0.93 -11.47 9.89
CA ALA A 68 -0.51 -11.50 9.58
C ALA A 68 -0.80 -11.40 8.07
N GLY A 69 0.19 -11.02 7.24
CA GLY A 69 0.08 -10.96 5.78
C GLY A 69 -0.14 -9.56 5.21
N ILE A 70 0.17 -8.51 5.97
CA ILE A 70 0.25 -7.13 5.46
C ILE A 70 1.60 -6.94 4.77
N GLU A 71 1.58 -6.54 3.51
CA GLU A 71 2.78 -6.25 2.73
C GLU A 71 2.79 -4.79 2.27
N LYS A 72 3.93 -4.13 2.47
CA LYS A 72 4.17 -2.76 2.02
C LYS A 72 4.42 -2.73 0.52
N ILE A 73 3.76 -1.81 -0.17
CA ILE A 73 3.97 -1.56 -1.59
C ILE A 73 5.17 -0.63 -1.70
N ASP A 74 6.22 -1.07 -2.40
CA ASP A 74 7.40 -0.25 -2.65
C ASP A 74 7.03 0.92 -3.57
N ASP A 75 7.11 2.13 -3.02
CA ASP A 75 6.73 3.39 -3.67
C ASP A 75 7.57 3.66 -4.94
N ARG A 76 8.75 3.02 -5.08
CA ARG A 76 9.54 3.06 -6.32
C ARG A 76 8.82 2.39 -7.49
N ARG A 77 8.26 1.19 -7.28
CA ARG A 77 7.46 0.49 -8.30
C ARG A 77 6.14 1.21 -8.57
N TYR A 78 5.44 1.62 -7.52
CA TYR A 78 4.15 2.28 -7.66
C TYR A 78 4.23 3.61 -8.43
N LYS A 79 5.29 4.40 -8.24
CA LYS A 79 5.51 5.62 -9.03
C LYS A 79 5.81 5.35 -10.50
N ILE A 80 6.54 4.28 -10.81
CA ILE A 80 6.79 3.85 -12.20
C ILE A 80 5.47 3.46 -12.86
N GLU A 81 4.70 2.55 -12.25
CA GLU A 81 3.41 2.08 -12.77
C GLU A 81 2.40 3.22 -12.97
N ARG A 82 2.23 4.13 -11.99
CA ARG A 82 1.33 5.28 -12.16
C ARG A 82 1.77 6.25 -13.26
N ARG A 83 3.09 6.40 -13.47
CA ARG A 83 3.64 7.29 -14.52
C ARG A 83 3.41 6.67 -15.90
N GLU A 84 3.60 5.36 -16.03
CA GLU A 84 3.27 4.58 -17.23
C GLU A 84 1.75 4.56 -17.50
N GLU A 85 0.90 4.41 -16.49
CA GLU A 85 -0.57 4.51 -16.63
C GLU A 85 -1.02 5.91 -17.06
N ARG A 86 -0.43 6.96 -16.50
CA ARG A 86 -0.70 8.34 -16.94
C ARG A 86 -0.27 8.54 -18.39
N GLN A 87 0.93 8.11 -18.76
CA GLN A 87 1.44 8.23 -20.12
C GLN A 87 0.59 7.43 -21.11
N THR A 88 0.22 6.18 -20.81
CA THR A 88 -0.65 5.34 -21.66
C THR A 88 -2.09 5.85 -21.79
N ARG A 89 -2.60 6.62 -20.82
CA ARG A 89 -3.88 7.33 -20.95
C ARG A 89 -3.76 8.55 -21.87
N ASP A 90 -2.63 9.24 -21.81
CA ASP A 90 -2.35 10.43 -22.63
C ASP A 90 -2.12 10.11 -24.12
N VAL A 91 -1.72 8.88 -24.48
CA VAL A 91 -1.56 8.48 -25.90
C VAL A 91 -2.88 8.10 -26.58
N ARG A 92 -3.99 7.97 -25.83
CA ARG A 92 -5.29 7.54 -26.39
C ARG A 92 -6.03 8.57 -27.27
N PRO A 93 -5.74 9.88 -27.32
CA PRO A 93 -6.47 10.78 -28.22
C PRO A 93 -6.04 10.71 -29.70
N LEU A 94 -4.85 10.23 -30.09
CA LEU A 94 -4.42 10.37 -31.49
C LEU A 94 -4.93 9.30 -32.47
N ARG A 95 -5.34 8.10 -32.01
CA ARG A 95 -5.82 7.05 -32.95
C ARG A 95 -7.24 7.26 -33.46
N LYS A 96 -8.08 8.05 -32.78
CA LYS A 96 -9.46 8.33 -33.25
C LYS A 96 -9.55 9.49 -34.25
N ALA A 97 -8.52 10.32 -34.39
CA ALA A 97 -8.50 11.42 -35.35
C ALA A 97 -8.06 10.98 -36.76
N LEU A 98 -7.24 9.93 -36.89
CA LEU A 98 -6.70 9.49 -38.20
C LEU A 98 -7.66 8.62 -39.04
N LEU A 99 -8.70 8.04 -38.40
CA LEU A 99 -9.71 7.22 -39.09
C LEU A 99 -10.96 8.01 -39.51
N LYS A 100 -11.03 9.30 -39.19
CA LYS A 100 -12.20 10.17 -39.46
C LYS A 100 -12.07 11.05 -40.71
N GLY A 101 -11.05 10.84 -41.54
CA GLY A 101 -10.73 11.67 -42.71
C GLY A 101 -10.59 10.90 -44.02
N LYS A 102 -11.24 9.73 -44.15
CA LYS A 102 -11.36 8.99 -45.42
C LYS A 102 -12.83 8.73 -45.72
N GLU A 103 -13.56 9.79 -45.99
CA GLU A 103 -14.81 9.78 -46.78
C GLU A 103 -14.74 10.93 -47.78
#